data_AF-A0A352S551-F1
#
_entry.id   AF-A0A352S551-F1
#
_cell.length_a   1.000
_cell.length_b   1.000
_cell.length_c   1.000
_cell.angle_alpha   90.00
_cell.angle_beta   90.00
_cell.angle_gamma   90.00
#
_symmetry.space_group_name_H-M   'P 1'
#
loop_
_entity.id
_entity.type
_entity.pdbx_description
1 polymer ?
#
loop_
_entity_poly.entity_id
_entity_poly.type
_entity_poly.pdbx_seq_one_letter_code
_entity_poly.pdbx_strand_id
1 'polypeptide(L)'
;MVLLVLLVAAHGASRAMAITFLATHDYVRAEGKAKPVAQRLFGVGLVFALACGVVPLLWLSPLFAGVAILVLAVLRAALGAYFVRRIGGYTGDCLGMAQQLAELSIYLVAAAWKWS
;
A
#
# COMPACT_ATOMS: atom_id res chain seq x y z
N MET A 1 13.84 16.03 -11.45
CA MET A 1 12.42 16.23 -11.05
C MET A 1 11.67 14.92 -10.91
N VAL A 2 11.72 14.02 -11.89
CA VAL A 2 11.05 12.70 -11.87
C VAL A 2 11.35 11.87 -10.62
N LEU A 3 12.61 11.79 -10.20
CA LEU A 3 12.99 11.00 -9.01
C LEU A 3 12.29 11.46 -7.72
N LEU A 4 12.20 12.78 -7.49
CA LEU A 4 11.54 13.31 -6.29
C LEU A 4 10.04 13.01 -6.29
N VAL A 5 9.39 13.18 -7.45
CA VAL A 5 7.97 12.83 -7.63
C VAL A 5 7.77 11.34 -7.42
N LEU A 6 8.68 10.50 -7.93
CA LEU A 6 8.64 9.05 -7.76
C LEU A 6 8.75 8.65 -6.29
N LEU A 7 9.67 9.22 -5.52
CA LEU A 7 9.81 8.92 -4.08
C LEU A 7 8.53 9.27 -3.31
N VAL A 8 7.96 10.46 -3.56
CA VAL A 8 6.71 10.90 -2.92
C VAL A 8 5.54 10.01 -3.35
N ALA A 9 5.42 9.70 -4.63
CA ALA A 9 4.35 8.86 -5.16
C ALA A 9 4.44 7.42 -4.66
N ALA A 10 5.65 6.85 -4.62
CA ALA A 10 5.89 5.51 -4.10
C ALA A 10 5.56 5.42 -2.62
N HIS A 11 5.96 6.41 -1.81
CA HIS A 11 5.60 6.48 -0.39
C HIS A 11 4.08 6.56 -0.18
N GLY A 12 3.40 7.44 -0.92
CA GLY A 12 1.94 7.60 -0.81
C GLY A 12 1.20 6.32 -1.22
N ALA A 13 1.55 5.76 -2.37
CA ALA A 13 0.90 4.56 -2.91
C ALA A 13 1.15 3.31 -2.07
N SER A 14 2.36 3.12 -1.56
CA SER A 14 2.70 1.97 -0.71
C SER A 14 1.94 2.02 0.61
N ARG A 15 1.84 3.21 1.22
CA ARG A 15 1.04 3.43 2.42
C ARG A 15 -0.44 3.23 2.15
N ALA A 16 -0.96 3.75 1.04
CA ALA A 16 -2.34 3.56 0.62
C ALA A 16 -2.68 2.08 0.40
N MET A 17 -1.77 1.28 -0.17
CA MET A 17 -1.93 -0.17 -0.28
C MET A 17 -2.01 -0.82 1.11
N ALA A 18 -1.05 -0.51 1.99
CA ALA A 18 -0.97 -1.13 3.32
C ALA A 18 -2.22 -0.84 4.18
N ILE A 19 -2.75 0.39 4.14
CA ILE A 19 -3.95 0.72 4.93
C ILE A 19 -5.21 -0.02 4.46
N THR A 20 -5.25 -0.56 3.23
CA THR A 20 -6.41 -1.37 2.79
C THR A 20 -6.57 -2.65 3.62
N PHE A 21 -5.51 -3.12 4.31
CA PHE A 21 -5.61 -4.22 5.25
C PHE A 21 -6.47 -3.86 6.47
N LEU A 22 -6.42 -2.61 6.97
CA LEU A 22 -7.31 -2.15 8.05
C LEU A 22 -8.79 -2.21 7.66
N ALA A 23 -9.09 -2.03 6.38
CA ALA A 23 -10.45 -2.05 5.87
C ALA A 23 -11.00 -3.47 5.63
N THR A 24 -10.13 -4.46 5.47
CA THR A 24 -10.51 -5.78 4.88
C THR A 24 -10.07 -6.99 5.67
N HIS A 25 -9.12 -6.86 6.59
CA HIS A 25 -8.58 -7.95 7.39
C HIS A 25 -8.79 -7.64 8.88
N ASP A 26 -8.93 -8.67 9.69
CA ASP A 26 -9.08 -8.50 11.13
C ASP A 26 -7.72 -8.38 11.82
N TYR A 27 -7.65 -7.51 12.84
CA TYR A 27 -6.42 -7.31 13.60
C TYR A 27 -6.28 -8.38 14.68
N VAL A 28 -5.16 -9.11 14.68
CA VAL A 28 -5.01 -10.35 15.46
C VAL A 28 -4.54 -10.11 16.91
N ARG A 29 -3.92 -8.96 17.24
CA ARG A 29 -3.45 -8.71 18.61
C ARG A 29 -4.56 -8.14 19.52
N ALA A 30 -4.84 -8.84 20.62
CA ALA A 30 -5.85 -8.47 21.62
C ALA A 30 -5.45 -7.28 22.52
N GLU A 31 -4.15 -7.02 22.72
CA GLU A 31 -3.63 -5.97 23.60
C GLU A 31 -2.40 -5.25 23.01
N GLY A 32 -2.28 -3.95 23.31
CA GLY A 32 -1.17 -3.09 22.91
C GLY A 32 -1.60 -1.65 22.58
N LYS A 33 -0.67 -0.69 22.66
CA LYS A 33 -0.90 0.75 22.37
C LYS A 33 -1.48 1.04 20.97
N ALA A 34 -1.47 0.07 20.06
CA ALA A 34 -1.98 0.18 18.69
C ALA A 34 -3.48 -0.14 18.53
N LYS A 35 -4.15 -0.62 19.58
CA LYS A 35 -5.60 -0.97 19.53
C LYS A 35 -6.52 0.16 19.03
N PRO A 36 -6.28 1.47 19.34
CA PRO A 36 -7.09 2.56 18.80
C PRO A 36 -6.91 2.77 17.29
N VAL A 37 -5.75 2.41 16.73
CA VAL A 37 -5.43 2.58 15.29
C VAL A 37 -5.94 1.41 14.46
N ALA A 38 -6.21 0.26 15.09
CA ALA A 38 -6.80 -0.92 14.47
C ALA A 38 -8.32 -0.81 14.25
N GLN A 39 -8.91 0.37 14.45
CA GLN A 39 -10.29 0.62 14.03
C GLN A 39 -10.38 0.43 12.50
N ARG A 40 -11.42 -0.31 12.06
CA ARG A 40 -11.66 -0.51 10.63
C ARG A 40 -11.76 0.86 9.96
N LEU A 41 -10.89 1.09 8.97
CA LEU A 41 -10.92 2.29 8.17
C LEU A 41 -11.97 2.10 7.05
N PHE A 42 -12.99 2.95 7.01
CA PHE A 42 -14.03 2.89 5.99
C PHE A 42 -14.50 4.30 5.58
N GLY A 43 -15.28 4.36 4.51
CA GLY A 43 -15.89 5.61 4.03
C GLY A 43 -14.88 6.63 3.52
N VAL A 44 -15.10 7.90 3.88
CA VAL A 44 -14.34 9.05 3.34
C VAL A 44 -12.85 8.97 3.66
N GLY A 45 -12.48 8.47 4.85
CA GLY A 45 -11.07 8.33 5.23
C GLY A 45 -10.30 7.36 4.34
N LEU A 46 -10.92 6.25 3.94
CA LEU A 46 -10.33 5.28 3.02
C LEU A 46 -10.20 5.89 1.61
N VAL A 47 -11.26 6.53 1.12
CA VAL A 47 -11.25 7.18 -0.21
C VAL A 47 -10.18 8.26 -0.28
N PHE A 48 -10.09 9.12 0.74
CA PHE A 48 -9.07 10.17 0.82
C PHE A 48 -7.66 9.57 0.79
N ALA A 49 -7.41 8.54 1.57
CA ALA A 49 -6.09 7.93 1.63
C ALA A 49 -5.71 7.19 0.33
N LEU A 50 -6.68 6.55 -0.34
CA LEU A 50 -6.47 5.99 -1.68
C LEU A 50 -6.20 7.09 -2.70
N ALA A 51 -6.92 8.20 -2.66
CA ALA A 51 -6.69 9.35 -3.54
C ALA A 51 -5.27 9.92 -3.34
N CYS A 52 -4.82 10.09 -2.09
CA CYS A 52 -3.45 10.51 -1.78
C CYS A 52 -2.38 9.52 -2.28
N GLY A 53 -2.70 8.23 -2.41
CA GLY A 53 -1.80 7.24 -2.97
C GLY A 53 -1.78 7.22 -4.51
N VAL A 54 -2.94 7.38 -5.15
CA VAL A 54 -3.08 7.26 -6.61
C VAL A 54 -2.74 8.56 -7.35
N VAL A 55 -3.17 9.72 -6.85
CA VAL A 55 -2.99 11.01 -7.56
C VAL A 55 -1.51 11.32 -7.86
N PRO A 56 -0.57 11.15 -6.91
CA PRO A 56 0.85 11.38 -7.21
C PRO A 56 1.43 10.44 -8.28
N LEU A 57 0.93 9.20 -8.39
CA LEU A 57 1.36 8.26 -9.44
C LEU A 57 0.93 8.75 -10.83
N LEU A 58 -0.26 9.34 -10.94
CA LEU A 58 -0.77 9.87 -12.20
C LEU A 58 0.06 11.03 -12.75
N TRP A 59 0.76 11.78 -11.88
CA TRP A 59 1.69 12.83 -12.28
C TRP A 59 2.97 12.33 -12.93
N LEU A 60 3.36 11.06 -12.72
CA LEU A 60 4.51 10.46 -13.41
C LEU A 60 4.15 10.07 -14.84
N SER A 61 3.09 9.28 -14.98
CA SER A 61 2.51 8.85 -16.24
C SER A 61 1.27 8.00 -15.95
N PRO A 62 0.15 8.17 -16.68
CA PRO A 62 -1.03 7.33 -16.52
C PRO A 62 -0.74 5.84 -16.71
N LEU A 63 0.14 5.50 -17.66
CA LEU A 63 0.50 4.10 -17.93
C LEU A 63 1.36 3.53 -16.80
N PHE A 64 2.35 4.29 -16.32
CA PHE A 64 3.15 3.91 -15.16
C PHE A 64 2.27 3.67 -13.93
N ALA A 65 1.33 4.58 -13.67
CA ALA A 65 0.37 4.47 -12.57
C ALA A 65 -0.46 3.18 -12.68
N GLY A 66 -0.98 2.86 -13.87
CA GLY A 66 -1.73 1.63 -14.11
C GLY A 66 -0.92 0.36 -13.79
N VAL A 67 0.33 0.31 -14.25
CA VAL A 67 1.24 -0.82 -13.98
C VAL A 67 1.59 -0.91 -12.49
N ALA A 68 1.93 0.20 -11.86
CA ALA A 68 2.23 0.25 -10.42
C ALA A 68 1.02 -0.21 -9.58
N ILE A 69 -0.18 0.27 -9.90
CA ILE A 69 -1.42 -0.14 -9.20
C ILE A 69 -1.69 -1.63 -9.39
N LEU A 70 -1.49 -2.18 -10.60
CA LEU A 70 -1.65 -3.61 -10.85
C LEU A 70 -0.68 -4.43 -10.00
N VAL A 71 0.61 -4.05 -9.97
CA VAL A 71 1.63 -4.72 -9.15
C VAL A 71 1.28 -4.66 -7.66
N LEU A 72 0.85 -3.49 -7.17
CA LEU A 72 0.41 -3.32 -5.78
C LEU A 72 -0.83 -4.15 -5.46
N ALA A 73 -1.79 -4.27 -6.37
CA ALA A 73 -2.99 -5.07 -6.19
C ALA A 73 -2.65 -6.57 -6.07
N VAL A 74 -1.76 -7.08 -6.93
CA VAL A 74 -1.27 -8.47 -6.87
C VAL A 74 -0.51 -8.72 -5.57
N LEU A 75 0.43 -7.83 -5.21
CA LEU A 75 1.20 -7.93 -3.97
C LEU A 75 0.28 -7.92 -2.75
N ARG A 76 -0.69 -7.00 -2.71
CA ARG A 76 -1.68 -6.90 -1.63
C ARG A 76 -2.48 -8.19 -1.48
N ALA A 77 -2.96 -8.77 -2.59
CA ALA A 77 -3.71 -10.03 -2.56
C ALA A 77 -2.86 -11.19 -2.03
N ALA A 78 -1.60 -11.30 -2.49
CA ALA A 78 -0.67 -12.33 -2.04
C ALA A 78 -0.35 -12.20 -0.54
N LEU A 79 -0.05 -10.99 -0.08
CA LEU A 79 0.24 -10.70 1.33
C LEU A 79 -0.99 -10.93 2.21
N GLY A 80 -2.18 -10.49 1.79
CA GLY A 80 -3.42 -10.72 2.52
C GLY A 80 -3.71 -12.20 2.72
N ALA A 81 -3.61 -12.99 1.65
CA ALA A 81 -3.76 -14.44 1.73
C ALA A 81 -2.69 -15.08 2.64
N TYR A 82 -1.44 -14.59 2.58
CA TYR A 82 -0.37 -15.05 3.46
C TYR A 82 -0.68 -14.72 4.93
N PHE A 83 -1.09 -13.50 5.25
CA PHE A 83 -1.41 -13.05 6.60
C PHE A 83 -2.56 -13.87 7.21
N VAL A 84 -3.66 -14.05 6.47
CA VAL A 84 -4.80 -14.87 6.92
C VAL A 84 -4.37 -16.32 7.14
N ARG A 85 -3.63 -16.92 6.20
CA ARG A 85 -3.19 -18.32 6.33
C ARG A 85 -2.25 -18.56 7.52
N ARG A 86 -1.43 -17.57 7.88
CA ARG A 86 -0.38 -17.74 8.90
C ARG A 86 -0.84 -17.39 10.30
N ILE A 87 -1.64 -16.33 10.45
CA ILE A 87 -2.02 -15.80 11.76
C ILE A 87 -3.50 -15.43 11.87
N GLY A 88 -4.32 -15.67 10.83
CA GLY A 88 -5.76 -15.40 10.85
C GLY A 88 -6.17 -13.94 10.62
N GLY A 89 -5.24 -13.07 10.22
CA GLY A 89 -5.48 -11.63 10.06
C GLY A 89 -4.16 -10.86 9.96
N TYR A 90 -4.09 -9.61 10.39
CA TYR A 90 -2.87 -8.78 10.34
C TYR A 90 -2.43 -8.25 11.71
N THR A 91 -1.16 -7.81 11.80
CA THR A 91 -0.59 -7.03 12.92
C THR A 91 0.05 -5.73 12.41
N GLY A 92 0.50 -4.86 13.32
CA GLY A 92 1.26 -3.65 12.94
C GLY A 92 2.53 -3.97 12.14
N ASP A 93 3.22 -5.06 12.49
CA ASP A 93 4.43 -5.51 11.79
C ASP A 93 4.10 -5.96 10.36
N CYS A 94 2.93 -6.59 10.14
CA CYS A 94 2.45 -6.95 8.81
C CYS A 94 2.26 -5.72 7.92
N LEU A 95 1.75 -4.61 8.46
CA LEU A 95 1.54 -3.38 7.68
C LEU A 95 2.86 -2.73 7.30
N GLY A 96 3.81 -2.66 8.23
CA GLY A 96 5.15 -2.11 7.97
C GLY A 96 5.86 -2.92 6.88
N MET A 97 5.83 -4.25 6.99
CA MET A 97 6.36 -5.15 5.96
C MET A 97 5.66 -4.94 4.60
N ALA A 98 4.33 -4.87 4.58
CA ALA A 98 3.56 -4.69 3.36
C ALA A 98 3.88 -3.36 2.66
N GLN A 99 4.02 -2.26 3.41
CA GLN A 99 4.41 -0.97 2.86
C GLN A 99 5.82 -1.04 2.26
N GLN A 100 6.81 -1.60 2.97
CA GLN A 100 8.18 -1.70 2.47
C GLN A 100 8.27 -2.53 1.18
N LEU A 101 7.56 -3.66 1.12
CA LEU A 101 7.50 -4.47 -0.10
C LEU A 101 6.80 -3.76 -1.25
N ALA A 102 5.73 -3.00 -0.97
CA ALA A 102 5.07 -2.19 -1.99
C ALA A 102 5.98 -1.09 -2.53
N GLU A 103 6.64 -0.35 -1.64
CA GLU A 103 7.54 0.73 -2.02
C GLU A 103 8.69 0.20 -2.88
N LEU A 104 9.32 -0.90 -2.45
CA LEU A 104 10.34 -1.60 -3.23
C LEU A 104 9.80 -2.06 -4.59
N SER A 105 8.58 -2.60 -4.65
CA SER A 105 7.97 -3.03 -5.91
C SER A 105 7.77 -1.87 -6.89
N ILE A 106 7.32 -0.71 -6.41
CA ILE A 106 7.19 0.50 -7.24
C ILE A 106 8.56 0.96 -7.75
N TYR A 107 9.59 0.93 -6.91
CA TYR A 107 10.94 1.26 -7.32
C TYR A 107 11.50 0.29 -8.37
N LEU A 108 11.20 -1.00 -8.27
CA LEU A 108 11.57 -1.99 -9.30
C LEU A 108 10.84 -1.72 -10.62
N VAL A 109 9.54 -1.40 -10.59
CA VAL A 109 8.80 -0.99 -11.79
C VAL A 109 9.43 0.26 -12.41
N ALA A 110 9.76 1.25 -11.59
CA ALA A 110 10.39 2.50 -12.04
C ALA A 110 11.80 2.30 -12.61
N ALA A 111 12.59 1.41 -12.03
CA ALA A 111 13.92 1.05 -12.52
C ALA A 111 13.86 0.33 -13.88
N ALA A 112 12.80 -0.47 -14.10
CA ALA A 112 12.54 -1.12 -15.37
C ALA A 112 11.79 -0.20 -16.38
N TRP A 113 11.36 0.99 -15.96
CA TRP A 113 10.56 1.89 -16.78
C TRP A 113 11.43 2.70 -17.74
N LYS A 114 11.00 2.81 -19.00
CA LYS A 114 11.60 3.76 -19.95
C LYS A 114 10.96 5.13 -19.76
N TRP A 115 11.71 6.03 -19.14
CA TRP A 115 11.37 7.45 -19.03
C TRP A 115 11.69 8.13 -20.36
N SER A 116 10.67 8.36 -21.19
CA SER A 116 10.75 9.11 -22.45
C SER A 116 10.34 10.56 -22.26
#